data_AF-A0A2S5WQ40-F1
#
_entry.id   AF-A0A2S5WQ40-F1
#
_cell.length_a   1.000
_cell.length_b   1.000
_cell.length_c   1.000
_cell.angle_alpha   90.00
_cell.angle_beta   90.00
_cell.angle_gamma   90.00
#
_symmetry.space_group_name_H-M   'P 1'
#
loop_
_entity.id
_entity.type
_entity.pdbx_description
1 polymer ?
#
loop_
_entity_poly.entity_id
_entity_poly.type
_entity_poly.pdbx_seq_one_letter_code
_entity_poly.pdbx_strand_id
1 'polypeptide(L)'
;MRSSRLFAPVALVAALALAGCSSEEAQPPAETTAAAEPTQAAPAAFVPGGTASDNKPIFDETNLQTIATNGSASSVEFVDALSGIGFDKAAMEVTFDRTNVDLEADYIIVSVKIGEECLVGQRGPRGYTSDIVAPVSTGKCLIGLTQPITW
;
A
#
# COMPACT_ATOMS: atom_id res chain seq x y z
N MET A 1 52.30 -46.93 16.04
CA MET A 1 52.47 -45.92 17.12
C MET A 1 52.53 -44.55 16.47
N ARG A 2 51.69 -43.62 16.96
CA ARG A 2 51.64 -42.15 16.78
C ARG A 2 52.80 -41.47 16.03
N SER A 3 52.47 -40.59 15.07
CA SER A 3 53.18 -39.34 14.67
C SER A 3 52.30 -38.63 13.62
N SER A 4 51.41 -37.69 13.96
CA SER A 4 51.57 -36.29 14.36
C SER A 4 52.11 -35.33 13.26
N ARG A 5 51.17 -34.52 12.74
CA ARG A 5 51.24 -33.12 12.25
C ARG A 5 52.21 -32.77 11.11
N LEU A 6 51.68 -32.06 10.10
CA LEU A 6 52.13 -30.72 9.71
C LEU A 6 51.12 -30.05 8.75
N PHE A 7 50.77 -28.80 9.09
CA PHE A 7 49.89 -27.88 8.39
C PHE A 7 50.56 -27.31 7.12
N ALA A 8 49.74 -27.06 6.09
CA ALA A 8 49.76 -25.98 5.06
C ALA A 8 51.11 -25.56 4.44
N PRO A 9 51.19 -25.36 3.10
CA PRO A 9 50.58 -24.17 2.52
C PRO A 9 50.07 -24.35 1.07
N VAL A 10 48.75 -24.26 0.86
CA VAL A 10 48.15 -24.06 -0.47
C VAL A 10 47.65 -22.62 -0.52
N ALA A 11 48.58 -21.67 -0.51
CA ALA A 11 48.28 -20.25 -0.51
C ALA A 11 49.36 -19.46 -1.26
N LEU A 12 49.67 -19.81 -2.50
CA LEU A 12 50.63 -18.99 -3.27
C LEU A 12 50.54 -19.03 -4.82
N VAL A 13 49.52 -19.62 -5.47
CA VAL A 13 49.58 -19.79 -6.95
C VAL A 13 48.41 -19.16 -7.72
N ALA A 14 47.52 -18.40 -7.08
CA ALA A 14 46.37 -17.78 -7.77
C ALA A 14 46.44 -16.25 -7.90
N ALA A 15 47.61 -15.62 -7.71
CA ALA A 15 47.76 -14.16 -7.70
C ALA A 15 48.24 -13.55 -9.04
N LEU A 16 48.33 -14.31 -10.14
CA LEU A 16 49.00 -13.88 -11.39
C LEU A 16 48.10 -13.79 -12.64
N ALA A 17 46.78 -13.82 -12.49
CA ALA A 17 45.85 -13.85 -13.63
C ALA A 17 45.02 -12.56 -13.81
N LEU A 18 45.56 -11.37 -13.50
CA LEU A 18 44.84 -10.09 -13.71
C LEU A 18 45.66 -8.99 -14.40
N ALA A 19 46.66 -9.34 -15.21
CA ALA A 19 47.26 -8.39 -16.16
C ALA A 19 46.45 -8.40 -17.47
N GLY A 20 45.21 -7.90 -17.41
CA GLY A 20 44.37 -7.63 -18.58
C GLY A 20 44.45 -6.14 -18.93
N CYS A 21 44.81 -5.84 -20.18
CA CYS A 21 45.05 -4.51 -20.73
C CYS A 21 43.95 -3.49 -20.41
N SER A 22 44.34 -2.34 -19.85
CA SER A 22 43.55 -1.11 -19.98
C SER A 22 43.90 -0.49 -21.34
N SER A 23 43.01 -0.66 -22.31
CA SER A 23 42.94 0.23 -23.47
C SER A 23 41.95 1.33 -23.11
N GLU A 24 42.47 2.47 -22.66
CA GLU A 24 41.69 3.69 -22.46
C GLU A 24 41.43 4.29 -23.84
N GLU A 25 40.34 3.87 -24.47
CA GLU A 25 39.78 4.55 -25.63
C GLU A 25 38.88 5.68 -25.10
N ALA A 26 39.18 6.92 -25.49
CA ALA A 26 38.48 8.11 -25.01
C ALA A 26 36.98 8.00 -25.33
N GLN A 27 36.18 7.77 -24.29
CA GLN A 27 34.73 7.76 -24.40
C GLN A 27 34.26 9.16 -24.83
N PRO A 28 33.48 9.29 -25.91
CA PRO A 28 32.82 10.56 -26.25
C PRO A 28 32.03 11.05 -25.02
N PRO A 29 31.92 12.37 -24.79
CA PRO A 29 31.15 12.90 -23.67
C PRO A 29 29.78 12.22 -23.65
N ALA A 30 29.43 11.59 -22.53
CA ALA A 30 28.08 11.10 -22.35
C ALA A 30 27.15 12.31 -22.50
N GLU A 31 26.29 12.29 -23.50
CA GLU A 31 25.18 13.25 -23.57
C GLU A 31 24.36 13.03 -22.30
N THR A 32 24.37 14.03 -21.42
CA THR A 32 23.48 14.08 -20.26
C THR A 32 22.05 14.05 -20.78
N THR A 33 21.46 12.86 -20.85
CA THR A 33 20.01 12.74 -21.02
C THR A 33 19.40 13.41 -19.81
N ALA A 34 18.74 14.55 -20.02
CA ALA A 34 18.01 15.24 -18.97
C ALA A 34 17.08 14.22 -18.30
N ALA A 35 17.27 14.02 -16.99
CA ALA A 35 16.34 13.23 -16.21
C ALA A 35 14.95 13.86 -16.39
N ALA A 36 13.97 13.06 -16.84
CA ALA A 36 12.60 13.52 -16.91
C ALA A 36 12.21 14.03 -15.51
N GLU A 37 11.82 15.30 -15.43
CA GLU A 37 11.21 15.84 -14.21
C GLU A 37 10.02 14.94 -13.83
N PRO A 38 9.85 14.61 -12.54
CA PRO A 38 8.71 13.80 -12.12
C PRO A 38 7.46 14.57 -12.49
N THR A 39 6.75 14.09 -13.52
CA THR A 39 5.44 14.62 -13.87
C THR A 39 4.53 14.34 -12.69
N GLN A 40 4.08 15.41 -12.03
CA GLN A 40 3.09 15.29 -10.97
C GLN A 40 1.85 14.61 -11.56
N ALA A 41 1.51 13.43 -11.05
CA ALA A 41 0.30 12.73 -11.46
C ALA A 41 -0.90 13.64 -11.20
N ALA A 42 -1.85 13.66 -12.15
CA ALA A 42 -3.11 14.36 -11.94
C ALA A 42 -3.78 13.82 -10.66
N PRO A 43 -4.46 14.68 -9.87
CA PRO A 43 -5.18 14.23 -8.69
C PRO A 43 -6.20 13.17 -9.10
N ALA A 44 -6.36 12.13 -8.28
CA ALA A 44 -7.33 11.10 -8.59
C ALA A 44 -8.74 11.73 -8.54
N ALA A 45 -9.62 11.25 -9.40
CA ALA A 45 -11.01 11.71 -9.45
C ALA A 45 -11.93 10.51 -9.38
N PHE A 46 -13.08 10.70 -8.72
CA PHE A 46 -14.13 9.70 -8.73
C PHE A 46 -14.67 9.49 -10.14
N VAL A 47 -14.84 8.24 -10.53
CA VAL A 47 -15.36 7.80 -11.84
C VAL A 47 -16.75 7.20 -11.62
N PRO A 48 -17.83 7.98 -11.86
CA PRO A 48 -19.19 7.47 -11.73
C PRO A 48 -19.43 6.27 -12.65
N GLY A 49 -19.91 5.17 -12.08
CA GLY A 49 -20.13 3.91 -12.82
C GLY A 49 -18.85 3.16 -13.20
N GLY A 50 -17.68 3.61 -12.76
CA GLY A 50 -16.41 2.92 -12.91
C GLY A 50 -16.30 1.67 -12.02
N THR A 51 -15.28 0.85 -12.28
CA THR A 51 -14.96 -0.36 -11.51
C THR A 51 -14.32 -0.02 -10.15
N ALA A 52 -14.09 -1.04 -9.31
CA ALA A 52 -13.28 -0.86 -8.11
C ALA A 52 -11.85 -0.42 -8.47
N SER A 53 -11.25 -0.99 -9.52
CA SER A 53 -9.92 -0.59 -9.97
C SER A 53 -9.86 0.86 -10.43
N ASP A 54 -10.89 1.35 -11.13
CA ASP A 54 -10.94 2.75 -11.60
C ASP A 54 -11.01 3.73 -10.42
N ASN A 55 -11.70 3.35 -9.35
CA ASN A 55 -11.96 4.20 -8.19
C ASN A 55 -10.99 3.98 -7.01
N LYS A 56 -10.15 2.94 -7.04
CA LYS A 56 -9.16 2.69 -5.98
C LYS A 56 -8.22 3.88 -5.71
N PRO A 57 -7.66 4.57 -6.74
CA PRO A 57 -6.76 5.69 -6.50
C PRO A 57 -7.40 6.82 -5.67
N ILE A 58 -8.64 7.20 -6.00
CA ILE A 58 -9.35 8.27 -5.27
C ILE A 58 -9.85 7.81 -3.89
N PHE A 59 -10.20 6.54 -3.74
CA PHE A 59 -10.51 5.94 -2.45
C PHE A 59 -9.31 6.02 -1.50
N ASP A 60 -8.12 5.66 -1.99
CA ASP A 60 -6.89 5.70 -1.21
C ASP A 60 -6.44 7.12 -0.88
N GLU A 61 -6.47 8.02 -1.86
CA GLU A 61 -6.14 9.42 -1.65
C GLU A 61 -7.05 10.04 -0.58
N THR A 62 -8.36 9.82 -0.68
CA THR A 62 -9.35 10.36 0.27
C THR A 62 -9.11 9.82 1.69
N ASN A 63 -8.96 8.51 1.85
CA ASN A 63 -8.73 7.91 3.17
C ASN A 63 -7.39 8.37 3.78
N LEU A 64 -6.34 8.50 2.97
CA LEU A 64 -5.06 9.04 3.42
C LEU A 64 -5.17 10.51 3.85
N GLN A 65 -5.94 11.34 3.13
CA GLN A 65 -6.19 12.73 3.52
C GLN A 65 -7.01 12.83 4.81
N THR A 66 -8.01 11.96 5.00
CA THR A 66 -8.77 11.87 6.25
C THR A 66 -7.85 11.54 7.42
N ILE A 67 -6.92 10.58 7.25
CA ILE A 67 -5.94 10.19 8.28
C ILE A 67 -4.90 11.29 8.52
N ALA A 68 -4.45 11.98 7.47
CA ALA A 68 -3.52 13.11 7.61
C ALA A 68 -4.15 14.26 8.41
N THR A 69 -5.46 14.47 8.26
CA THR A 69 -6.24 15.44 9.02
C THR A 69 -6.45 15.00 10.47
N ASN A 70 -6.80 13.74 10.67
CA ASN A 70 -7.01 13.13 11.98
C ASN A 70 -6.41 11.72 12.01
N GLY A 71 -5.28 11.54 12.69
CA GLY A 71 -4.61 10.23 12.81
C GLY A 71 -5.49 9.15 13.48
N SER A 72 -6.47 9.59 14.27
CA SER A 72 -7.50 8.76 14.90
C SER A 72 -8.85 8.82 14.19
N ALA A 73 -8.88 9.12 12.88
CA ALA A 73 -10.10 9.26 12.07
C ALA A 73 -11.12 8.14 12.30
N SER A 74 -12.29 8.52 12.77
CA SER A 74 -13.43 7.65 13.04
C SER A 74 -14.05 7.06 11.77
N SER A 75 -14.85 6.02 11.94
CA SER A 75 -15.69 5.43 10.90
C SER A 75 -16.59 6.46 10.21
N VAL A 76 -17.10 7.44 10.97
CA VAL A 76 -17.91 8.56 10.47
C VAL A 76 -17.11 9.44 9.53
N GLU A 77 -15.90 9.84 9.92
CA GLU A 77 -15.03 10.70 9.10
C GLU A 77 -14.64 10.04 7.77
N PHE A 78 -14.37 8.72 7.76
CA PHE A 78 -14.11 8.00 6.51
C PHE A 78 -15.34 7.98 5.60
N VAL A 79 -16.50 7.63 6.14
CA VAL A 79 -17.74 7.53 5.35
C VAL A 79 -18.17 8.89 4.81
N ASP A 80 -18.05 9.96 5.59
CA ASP A 80 -18.38 11.32 5.14
C ASP A 80 -17.41 11.81 4.06
N ALA A 81 -16.11 11.58 4.22
CA ALA A 81 -15.12 11.97 3.22
C ALA A 81 -15.36 11.27 1.89
N LEU A 82 -15.58 9.94 1.91
CA LEU A 82 -15.85 9.15 0.71
C LEU A 82 -17.21 9.49 0.09
N SER A 83 -18.25 9.71 0.90
CA SER A 83 -19.57 10.11 0.40
C SER A 83 -19.52 11.50 -0.24
N GLY A 84 -18.74 12.42 0.33
CA GLY A 84 -18.58 13.79 -0.15
C GLY A 84 -17.98 13.89 -1.55
N ILE A 85 -17.23 12.87 -1.99
CA ILE A 85 -16.64 12.82 -3.33
C ILE A 85 -17.43 11.93 -4.31
N GLY A 86 -18.50 11.27 -3.86
CA GLY A 86 -19.46 10.59 -4.74
C GLY A 86 -19.58 9.07 -4.56
N PHE A 87 -18.85 8.43 -3.63
CA PHE A 87 -19.10 7.03 -3.31
C PHE A 87 -20.48 6.87 -2.64
N ASP A 88 -21.21 5.81 -2.98
CA ASP A 88 -22.54 5.56 -2.41
C ASP A 88 -22.42 5.07 -0.96
N LYS A 89 -22.92 5.90 -0.02
CA LYS A 89 -22.98 5.58 1.41
C LYS A 89 -23.72 4.27 1.71
N ALA A 90 -24.74 3.93 0.93
CA ALA A 90 -25.50 2.69 1.11
C ALA A 90 -24.71 1.43 0.71
N ALA A 91 -23.65 1.59 -0.09
CA ALA A 91 -22.72 0.53 -0.46
C ALA A 91 -21.54 0.39 0.52
N MET A 92 -21.52 1.19 1.61
CA MET A 92 -20.43 1.20 2.56
C MET A 92 -20.66 0.28 3.76
N GLU A 93 -19.56 -0.26 4.28
CA GLU A 93 -19.52 -0.92 5.58
C GLU A 93 -18.32 -0.42 6.37
N VAL A 94 -18.48 -0.31 7.69
CA VAL A 94 -17.40 0.10 8.60
C VAL A 94 -17.39 -0.74 9.88
N THR A 95 -16.21 -0.92 10.47
CA THR A 95 -16.08 -1.47 11.82
C THR A 95 -16.46 -0.44 12.89
N PHE A 96 -16.69 -0.89 14.11
CA PHE A 96 -16.96 0.00 15.24
C PHE A 96 -15.72 0.78 15.66
N ASP A 97 -15.92 2.03 16.10
CA ASP A 97 -14.84 2.92 16.56
C ASP A 97 -14.31 2.57 17.97
N ARG A 98 -15.06 1.75 18.72
CA ARG A 98 -14.71 1.36 20.08
C ARG A 98 -14.90 -0.13 20.31
N THR A 99 -14.08 -0.68 21.19
CA THR A 99 -14.16 -2.06 21.65
C THR A 99 -15.27 -2.23 22.69
N ASN A 100 -15.60 -3.48 23.03
CA ASN A 100 -16.63 -3.79 24.05
C ASN A 100 -16.29 -3.28 25.47
N VAL A 101 -15.02 -2.96 25.74
CA VAL A 101 -14.56 -2.37 27.02
C VAL A 101 -14.33 -0.88 26.92
N ASP A 102 -14.88 -0.24 25.89
CA ASP A 102 -14.84 1.21 25.68
C ASP A 102 -13.40 1.76 25.52
N LEU A 103 -12.60 1.09 24.69
CA LEU A 103 -11.31 1.59 24.20
C LEU A 103 -11.43 1.95 22.72
N GLU A 104 -10.67 2.94 22.25
CA GLU A 104 -10.53 3.23 20.81
C GLU A 104 -10.07 1.95 20.08
N ALA A 105 -10.70 1.65 18.95
CA ALA A 105 -10.26 0.54 18.13
C ALA A 105 -8.93 0.88 17.44
N ASP A 106 -7.93 0.01 17.60
CA ASP A 106 -6.63 0.19 16.94
C ASP A 106 -6.76 0.19 15.41
N TYR A 107 -7.77 -0.51 14.89
CA TYR A 107 -8.02 -0.65 13.46
C TYR A 107 -9.45 -0.25 13.12
N ILE A 108 -9.59 0.63 12.13
CA ILE A 108 -10.85 0.96 11.48
C ILE A 108 -10.79 0.48 10.06
N ILE A 109 -11.73 -0.39 9.68
CA ILE A 109 -11.89 -0.88 8.32
C ILE A 109 -13.10 -0.19 7.72
N VAL A 110 -12.92 0.41 6.54
CA VAL A 110 -13.98 0.96 5.70
C VAL A 110 -13.99 0.20 4.38
N SER A 111 -15.16 -0.12 3.87
CA SER A 111 -15.29 -0.72 2.55
C SER A 111 -16.39 -0.09 1.73
N VAL A 112 -16.23 -0.09 0.41
CA VAL A 112 -17.28 0.30 -0.55
C VAL A 112 -17.46 -0.82 -1.56
N LYS A 113 -18.69 -1.31 -1.70
CA LYS A 113 -19.03 -2.28 -2.74
C LYS A 113 -19.26 -1.58 -4.07
N ILE A 114 -18.56 -2.04 -5.13
CA ILE A 114 -18.70 -1.53 -6.49
C ILE A 114 -18.89 -2.72 -7.42
N GLY A 115 -20.11 -2.89 -7.93
CA GLY A 115 -20.47 -4.07 -8.71
C GLY A 115 -20.27 -5.36 -7.91
N GLU A 116 -19.40 -6.24 -8.40
CA GLU A 116 -19.05 -7.52 -7.79
C GLU A 116 -17.74 -7.49 -7.00
N GLU A 117 -17.18 -6.30 -6.76
CA GLU A 117 -15.92 -6.11 -6.04
C GLU A 117 -16.12 -5.20 -4.82
N CYS A 118 -15.18 -5.28 -3.89
CA CYS A 118 -15.13 -4.45 -2.70
C CYS A 118 -13.79 -3.74 -2.64
N LEU A 119 -13.83 -2.41 -2.56
CA LEU A 119 -12.70 -1.63 -2.07
C LEU A 119 -12.70 -1.75 -0.55
N VAL A 120 -11.61 -2.25 0.04
CA VAL A 120 -11.47 -2.36 1.49
C VAL A 120 -10.23 -1.59 1.91
N GLY A 121 -10.41 -0.57 2.73
CA GLY A 121 -9.35 0.23 3.34
C GLY A 121 -9.28 -0.02 4.83
N GLN A 122 -8.07 -0.08 5.39
CA GLN A 122 -7.83 -0.27 6.81
C GLN A 122 -6.86 0.79 7.31
N ARG A 123 -7.31 1.59 8.28
CA ARG A 123 -6.47 2.43 9.13
C ARG A 123 -5.98 1.61 10.31
N GLY A 124 -4.72 1.80 10.70
CA GLY A 124 -4.16 1.23 11.92
C GLY A 124 -2.93 1.96 12.43
N PRO A 125 -2.26 1.46 13.49
CA PRO A 125 -1.14 2.16 14.13
C PRO A 125 0.10 2.32 13.22
N ARG A 126 0.16 1.56 12.13
CA ARG A 126 1.25 1.59 11.14
C ARG A 126 0.87 2.32 9.83
N GLY A 127 -0.23 3.05 9.83
CA GLY A 127 -0.73 3.78 8.68
C GLY A 127 -1.94 3.11 8.03
N TYR A 128 -2.05 3.26 6.71
CA TYR A 128 -3.20 2.84 5.92
C TYR A 128 -2.79 1.84 4.86
N THR A 129 -3.68 0.88 4.59
CA THR A 129 -3.56 -0.04 3.47
C THR A 129 -4.94 -0.32 2.89
N SER A 130 -4.99 -0.72 1.62
CA SER A 130 -6.24 -1.09 0.97
C SER A 130 -6.04 -2.11 -0.12
N ASP A 131 -7.10 -2.85 -0.42
CA ASP A 131 -7.11 -3.85 -1.46
C ASP A 131 -8.48 -3.94 -2.14
N ILE A 132 -8.51 -4.58 -3.31
CA ILE A 132 -9.72 -4.98 -4.02
C ILE A 132 -9.96 -6.45 -3.73
N VAL A 133 -11.12 -6.77 -3.16
CA VAL A 133 -11.48 -8.14 -2.80
C VAL A 133 -12.85 -8.50 -3.35
N ALA A 134 -13.08 -9.81 -3.53
CA ALA A 134 -14.42 -10.30 -3.79
C ALA A 134 -15.28 -10.18 -2.51
N PRO A 135 -16.58 -9.88 -2.64
CA PRO A 135 -17.52 -9.96 -1.53
C PRO A 135 -17.51 -11.34 -0.88
N VAL A 136 -17.80 -11.40 0.41
CA VAL A 136 -18.00 -12.65 1.13
C VAL A 136 -19.30 -13.33 0.69
N SER A 137 -19.54 -14.57 1.12
CA SER A 137 -20.71 -15.36 0.69
C SER A 137 -22.07 -14.72 0.99
N THR A 138 -22.14 -13.74 1.88
CA THR A 138 -23.36 -12.96 2.18
C THR A 138 -23.57 -11.78 1.21
N GLY A 139 -22.66 -11.58 0.26
CA GLY A 139 -22.65 -10.44 -0.66
C GLY A 139 -22.13 -9.13 -0.06
N LYS A 140 -21.69 -9.16 1.21
CA LYS A 140 -21.05 -8.05 1.93
C LYS A 140 -19.55 -7.99 1.66
N CYS A 141 -18.92 -6.86 1.98
CA CYS A 141 -17.49 -6.68 1.87
C CYS A 141 -16.75 -7.09 3.15
N LEU A 142 -17.35 -6.88 4.33
CA LEU A 142 -16.70 -7.18 5.60
C LEU A 142 -17.23 -8.46 6.26
N ILE A 143 -16.33 -9.16 6.95
CA ILE A 143 -16.68 -10.34 7.77
C ILE A 143 -17.04 -9.87 9.18
N GLY A 144 -18.14 -10.40 9.73
CA GLY A 144 -18.57 -10.15 11.10
C GLY A 144 -19.64 -9.07 11.22
N LEU A 145 -19.77 -8.51 12.42
CA LEU A 145 -20.72 -7.44 12.71
C LEU A 145 -20.10 -6.09 12.37
N THR A 146 -20.78 -5.33 11.51
CA THR A 146 -20.41 -3.97 11.13
C THR A 146 -21.27 -2.95 11.87
N GLN A 147 -20.76 -1.74 12.01
CA GLN A 147 -21.53 -0.63 12.57
C GLN A 147 -22.64 -0.23 11.59
N PRO A 148 -23.90 -0.09 12.03
CA PRO A 148 -24.95 0.47 11.20
C PRO A 148 -24.66 1.92 10.82
N ILE A 149 -24.76 2.24 9.53
CA ILE A 149 -24.61 3.61 9.00
C ILE A 149 -26.01 4.22 8.89
N THR A 150 -26.55 4.73 9.99
CA THR A 150 -27.92 5.33 10.06
C THR A 150 -27.92 6.83 10.31
N TRP A 151 -26.73 7.43 10.31
CA TRP A 151 -26.47 8.84 10.62
C TRP A 151 -26.25 9.64 9.34
#